data_AF-A0A7S2KN83-F1
#
_entry.id   AF-A0A7S2KN83-F1
#
_cell.length_a   1.000
_cell.length_b   1.000
_cell.length_c   1.000
_cell.angle_alpha   90.00
_cell.angle_beta   90.00
_cell.angle_gamma   90.00
#
_symmetry.space_group_name_H-M   'P 1'
#
loop_
_entity.id
_entity.type
_entity.pdbx_description
1 polymer ?
#
loop_
_entity_poly.entity_id
_entity_poly.type
_entity_poly.pdbx_seq_one_letter_code
_entity_poly.pdbx_strand_id
1 'polypeptide(L)'
;ETSSPFRLDFSIREKAWPIIESLQVERSTTKFTTGVDGFFVVTISTSRIVVTAFANLKSQGVLGDENGMACPEVSVGEINAEILSCGPNNVTFVAPHHTDVCFGLNLSLNEDCGYQPVRIRNPDGLLGEKTDGGSIKCPGSCPLGGQGFYYTEACSNPDSFASPEECANIEIDQSNCAFGAGNECVRCDSNAVCPGGFRMWPIEGYWTFDESLGSVKRCPIPSTVRCRGWDVTNSETRCGNGYTNTMCAFCANGFYTQLGECVRCPENSESGYTIIVLICLATLLFSIAYASVATSQVVLEGISRTLRKEFLKWLAKDFVIWTILLLQLLPLTISVGGETSPAFATLFSWLRIFILQFEAMQLECLSNRDNSFSFEFTFFTLVLSALVLIHFLRKYYFIV
;
A
#
# COMPACT_ATOMS: atom_id res chain seq x y z
N GLU A 1 -57.76 -27.98 -10.42
CA GLU A 1 -57.35 -29.39 -10.32
C GLU A 1 -55.97 -29.53 -10.98
N THR A 2 -54.88 -29.11 -10.34
CA THR A 2 -54.03 -29.87 -9.39
C THR A 2 -53.41 -31.13 -9.97
N SER A 3 -52.17 -31.02 -10.45
CA SER A 3 -51.20 -32.10 -10.40
C SER A 3 -49.79 -31.51 -10.25
N SER A 4 -49.42 -31.23 -9.00
CA SER A 4 -48.06 -30.96 -8.55
C SER A 4 -47.23 -32.25 -8.55
N PRO A 5 -45.98 -32.25 -9.02
CA PRO A 5 -45.00 -33.23 -8.58
C PRO A 5 -44.31 -32.72 -7.31
N PHE A 6 -44.44 -33.53 -6.26
CA PHE A 6 -43.60 -33.64 -5.07
C PHE A 6 -42.30 -32.83 -5.09
N ARG A 7 -42.15 -31.89 -4.13
CA ARG A 7 -40.86 -31.30 -3.77
C ARG A 7 -40.48 -31.87 -2.40
N LEU A 8 -39.43 -32.69 -2.38
CA LEU A 8 -38.84 -33.22 -1.16
C LEU A 8 -38.13 -32.07 -0.43
N ASP A 9 -38.63 -31.77 0.77
CA ASP A 9 -38.01 -30.84 1.70
C ASP A 9 -36.90 -31.58 2.44
N PHE A 10 -35.64 -31.24 2.17
CA PHE A 10 -34.51 -31.66 2.99
C PHE A 10 -34.11 -30.48 3.87
N SER A 11 -34.77 -30.37 5.02
CA SER A 11 -34.23 -29.66 6.18
C SER A 11 -33.10 -30.50 6.77
N ILE A 12 -31.86 -30.20 6.42
CA ILE A 12 -30.69 -30.80 7.06
C ILE A 12 -29.84 -29.67 7.66
N ARG A 13 -29.88 -29.64 8.99
CA ARG A 13 -29.05 -28.84 9.89
C ARG A 13 -27.60 -29.33 9.80
N GLU A 14 -26.68 -28.43 10.16
CA GLU A 14 -25.23 -28.60 10.27
C GLU A 14 -24.45 -28.34 8.97
N LYS A 15 -23.82 -27.17 8.88
CA LYS A 15 -23.01 -26.71 7.75
C LYS A 15 -21.84 -25.87 8.26
N ALA A 16 -20.62 -26.27 7.93
CA ALA A 16 -19.41 -25.44 8.00
C ALA A 16 -18.87 -25.23 6.58
N TRP A 17 -18.51 -24.00 6.21
CA TRP A 17 -18.06 -23.63 4.87
C TRP A 17 -16.79 -22.75 4.96
N PRO A 18 -15.64 -23.16 4.39
CA PRO A 18 -14.48 -22.34 4.13
C PRO A 18 -14.66 -21.53 2.84
N ILE A 19 -14.12 -20.31 2.87
CA ILE A 19 -14.23 -19.37 1.76
C ILE A 19 -12.89 -19.20 1.07
N ILE A 20 -12.91 -19.36 -0.25
CA ILE A 20 -11.78 -19.24 -1.15
C ILE A 20 -12.18 -18.24 -2.24
N GLU A 21 -11.45 -17.13 -2.32
CA GLU A 21 -11.85 -15.95 -3.09
C GLU A 21 -11.04 -15.71 -4.38
N SER A 22 -11.67 -14.93 -5.27
CA SER A 22 -11.15 -14.19 -6.44
C SER A 22 -10.78 -14.98 -7.71
N LEU A 23 -11.71 -15.06 -8.68
CA LEU A 23 -11.51 -14.65 -10.09
C LEU A 23 -12.81 -14.92 -10.89
N GLN A 24 -13.12 -14.02 -11.83
CA GLN A 24 -14.37 -13.94 -12.61
C GLN A 24 -15.00 -15.28 -12.99
N VAL A 25 -16.25 -15.46 -12.56
CA VAL A 25 -17.04 -16.66 -12.80
C VAL A 25 -17.87 -16.49 -14.07
N GLU A 26 -17.38 -17.03 -15.18
CA GLU A 26 -18.25 -17.62 -16.19
C GLU A 26 -18.42 -19.10 -15.82
N ARG A 27 -19.36 -19.38 -14.92
CA ARG A 27 -20.02 -20.68 -14.67
C ARG A 27 -19.19 -21.95 -14.96
N SER A 28 -18.00 -22.14 -14.37
CA SER A 28 -17.29 -23.44 -14.22
C SER A 28 -15.88 -23.20 -13.69
N THR A 29 -15.47 -23.95 -12.64
CA THR A 29 -14.07 -24.21 -12.23
C THR A 29 -13.18 -22.98 -11.94
N THR A 30 -12.99 -22.62 -10.67
CA THR A 30 -11.93 -21.67 -10.26
C THR A 30 -10.57 -22.33 -10.40
N LYS A 31 -9.59 -21.68 -11.03
CA LYS A 31 -8.24 -22.23 -11.30
C LYS A 31 -7.18 -21.42 -10.55
N PHE A 32 -6.54 -22.00 -9.53
CA PHE A 32 -5.55 -21.33 -8.68
C PHE A 32 -4.13 -21.74 -9.06
N THR A 33 -3.35 -20.93 -9.78
CA THR A 33 -2.00 -21.34 -10.20
C THR A 33 -0.99 -21.33 -9.05
N THR A 34 -0.26 -22.43 -8.86
CA THR A 34 0.99 -22.47 -8.13
C THR A 34 2.12 -22.09 -9.09
N GLY A 35 2.97 -21.15 -8.73
CA GLY A 35 4.17 -20.77 -9.52
C GLY A 35 5.27 -21.86 -9.59
N VAL A 36 4.94 -23.10 -9.23
CA VAL A 36 5.59 -24.32 -9.71
C VAL A 36 4.52 -25.04 -10.53
N ASP A 37 4.58 -24.94 -11.86
CA ASP A 37 3.70 -25.54 -12.90
C ASP A 37 2.48 -26.36 -12.44
N GLY A 38 1.53 -25.72 -11.74
CA GLY A 38 0.38 -26.39 -11.15
C GLY A 38 -0.76 -25.42 -10.92
N PHE A 39 -1.97 -25.94 -10.72
CA PHE A 39 -3.09 -25.15 -10.27
C PHE A 39 -4.13 -25.95 -9.49
N PHE A 40 -4.91 -25.36 -8.59
CA PHE A 40 -6.05 -26.03 -7.96
C PHE A 40 -7.34 -25.70 -8.68
N VAL A 41 -8.29 -26.63 -8.65
CA VAL A 41 -9.69 -26.37 -8.91
C VAL A 41 -10.49 -26.75 -7.69
N VAL A 42 -11.20 -25.79 -7.12
CA VAL A 42 -12.08 -26.06 -5.99
C VAL A 42 -13.49 -26.17 -6.52
N THR A 43 -14.13 -27.29 -6.24
CA THR A 43 -15.54 -27.52 -6.50
C THR A 43 -16.27 -27.65 -5.17
N ILE A 44 -17.13 -26.70 -4.88
CA ILE A 44 -17.98 -26.76 -3.69
C ILE A 44 -19.19 -27.63 -4.05
N SER A 45 -19.35 -28.75 -3.35
CA SER A 45 -20.56 -29.57 -3.39
C SER A 45 -21.39 -29.27 -2.14
N THR A 46 -22.71 -29.43 -2.23
CA THR A 46 -23.70 -29.01 -1.21
C THR A 46 -23.44 -29.49 0.24
N SER A 47 -22.57 -30.48 0.45
CA SER A 47 -22.20 -30.98 1.77
C SER A 47 -20.70 -31.24 1.95
N ARG A 48 -19.88 -31.02 0.92
CA ARG A 48 -18.45 -31.41 0.89
C ARG A 48 -17.68 -30.51 -0.03
N ILE A 49 -16.44 -30.24 0.33
CA ILE A 49 -15.58 -29.35 -0.45
C ILE A 49 -14.57 -30.20 -1.13
N VAL A 50 -14.75 -30.32 -2.43
CA VAL A 50 -13.94 -31.17 -3.27
C VAL A 50 -12.87 -30.30 -3.89
N VAL A 51 -11.63 -30.57 -3.53
CA VAL A 51 -10.46 -29.85 -4.02
C VAL A 51 -9.73 -30.76 -4.98
N THR A 52 -9.59 -30.34 -6.23
CA THR A 52 -8.73 -30.99 -7.22
C THR A 52 -7.45 -30.19 -7.37
N ALA A 53 -6.36 -30.68 -6.80
CA ALA A 53 -5.04 -30.11 -7.03
C ALA A 53 -4.49 -30.66 -8.35
N PHE A 54 -4.05 -29.79 -9.26
CA PHE A 54 -3.26 -30.14 -10.45
C PHE A 54 -1.82 -29.70 -10.23
N ALA A 55 -0.87 -30.58 -10.48
CA ALA A 55 0.54 -30.21 -10.47
C ALA A 55 1.28 -31.08 -11.49
N ASN A 56 2.38 -30.56 -12.04
CA ASN A 56 3.33 -31.36 -12.81
C ASN A 56 4.13 -32.27 -11.86
N LEU A 57 3.44 -33.20 -11.22
CA LEU A 57 3.98 -34.06 -10.17
C LEU A 57 4.99 -35.08 -10.72
N LYS A 58 4.95 -35.35 -12.03
CA LYS A 58 5.97 -36.14 -12.73
C LYS A 58 7.36 -35.48 -12.70
N SER A 59 7.45 -34.16 -12.86
CA SER A 59 8.76 -33.47 -12.85
C SER A 59 9.38 -33.35 -11.45
N GLN A 60 8.57 -33.49 -10.40
CA GLN A 60 9.02 -33.45 -9.00
C GLN A 60 9.29 -34.82 -8.38
N GLY A 61 9.16 -35.91 -9.13
CA GLY A 61 9.38 -37.27 -8.62
C GLY A 61 8.36 -37.73 -7.57
N VAL A 62 7.25 -36.98 -7.43
CA VAL A 62 6.10 -37.30 -6.57
C VAL A 62 5.24 -38.37 -7.26
N LEU A 63 5.13 -38.24 -8.57
CA LEU A 63 4.56 -39.09 -9.63
C LEU A 63 5.29 -40.38 -10.12
N GLY A 64 5.46 -41.47 -9.36
CA GLY A 64 5.88 -42.79 -9.92
C GLY A 64 5.03 -43.36 -11.09
N ASP A 65 5.63 -44.26 -11.89
CA ASP A 65 5.09 -44.75 -13.18
C ASP A 65 3.83 -45.65 -13.11
N GLU A 66 3.12 -45.72 -14.25
CA GLU A 66 1.71 -46.07 -14.50
C GLU A 66 1.17 -47.44 -13.99
N ASN A 67 1.94 -48.27 -13.28
CA ASN A 67 1.61 -49.70 -13.08
C ASN A 67 1.36 -50.18 -11.64
N GLY A 68 1.15 -49.29 -10.66
CA GLY A 68 0.83 -49.73 -9.29
C GLY A 68 0.86 -48.64 -8.24
N MET A 69 0.28 -47.48 -8.57
CA MET A 69 0.55 -46.26 -7.85
C MET A 69 -0.30 -46.06 -6.60
N ALA A 70 0.35 -45.85 -5.44
CA ALA A 70 -0.31 -45.38 -4.24
C ALA A 70 -0.64 -43.87 -4.38
N CYS A 71 -1.83 -43.48 -3.94
CA CYS A 71 -2.22 -42.07 -3.88
C CYS A 71 -1.34 -41.30 -2.87
N PRO A 72 -1.00 -40.03 -3.14
CA PRO A 72 -0.34 -39.19 -2.15
C PRO A 72 -1.25 -38.95 -0.96
N GLU A 73 -0.69 -38.93 0.24
CA GLU A 73 -1.41 -38.57 1.46
C GLU A 73 -1.58 -37.04 1.47
N VAL A 74 -2.83 -36.57 1.44
CA VAL A 74 -3.15 -35.15 1.53
C VAL A 74 -3.62 -34.85 2.95
N SER A 75 -3.08 -33.82 3.58
CA SER A 75 -3.56 -33.32 4.86
C SER A 75 -3.78 -31.80 4.85
N VAL A 76 -4.73 -31.36 5.65
CA VAL A 76 -5.06 -29.96 5.86
C VAL A 76 -4.86 -29.66 7.35
N GLY A 77 -3.92 -28.78 7.66
CA GLY A 77 -3.38 -28.65 9.01
C GLY A 77 -2.70 -29.95 9.44
N GLU A 78 -3.28 -30.61 10.45
CA GLU A 78 -2.83 -31.91 10.96
C GLU A 78 -3.78 -33.08 10.61
N ILE A 79 -4.88 -32.80 9.89
CA ILE A 79 -5.92 -33.78 9.59
C ILE A 79 -5.77 -34.29 8.17
N ASN A 80 -5.77 -35.62 8.02
CA ASN A 80 -5.75 -36.26 6.71
C ASN A 80 -7.08 -36.07 5.97
N ALA A 81 -6.98 -35.62 4.72
CA ALA A 81 -8.12 -35.43 3.85
C ALA A 81 -8.56 -36.76 3.20
N GLU A 82 -9.87 -36.91 2.96
CA GLU A 82 -10.42 -38.08 2.26
C GLU A 82 -10.12 -37.94 0.76
N ILE A 83 -9.29 -38.82 0.21
CA ILE A 83 -8.94 -38.80 -1.21
C ILE A 83 -10.05 -39.45 -2.03
N LEU A 84 -10.61 -38.71 -2.99
CA LEU A 84 -11.65 -39.19 -3.90
C LEU A 84 -11.07 -39.83 -5.16
N SER A 85 -10.03 -39.22 -5.74
CA SER A 85 -9.37 -39.74 -6.93
C SER A 85 -7.95 -39.21 -7.07
N CYS A 86 -7.07 -40.00 -7.69
CA CYS A 86 -5.71 -39.61 -8.01
C CYS A 86 -5.47 -39.91 -9.48
N GLY A 87 -4.97 -38.92 -10.20
CA GLY A 87 -4.47 -39.05 -11.57
C GLY A 87 -2.99 -38.70 -11.65
N PRO A 88 -2.37 -38.91 -12.82
CA PRO A 88 -0.93 -38.68 -13.01
C PRO A 88 -0.49 -37.23 -12.82
N ASN A 89 -1.43 -36.28 -12.87
CA ASN A 89 -1.16 -34.84 -12.71
C ASN A 89 -2.13 -34.18 -11.72
N ASN A 90 -2.99 -34.94 -11.04
CA ASN A 90 -3.96 -34.36 -10.13
C ASN A 90 -4.32 -35.27 -8.95
N VAL A 91 -4.72 -34.65 -7.84
CA VAL A 91 -5.32 -35.34 -6.70
C VAL A 91 -6.60 -34.60 -6.33
N THR A 92 -7.70 -35.35 -6.23
CA THR A 92 -8.99 -34.84 -5.78
C THR A 92 -9.25 -35.36 -4.38
N PHE A 93 -9.50 -34.46 -3.43
CA PHE A 93 -9.75 -34.81 -2.04
C PHE A 93 -10.90 -33.97 -1.45
N VAL A 94 -11.51 -34.47 -0.38
CA VAL A 94 -12.50 -33.75 0.41
C VAL A 94 -11.77 -33.04 1.55
N ALA A 95 -11.95 -31.72 1.63
CA ALA A 95 -11.44 -30.94 2.75
C ALA A 95 -12.09 -31.43 4.06
N PRO A 96 -11.31 -31.66 5.14
CA PRO A 96 -11.87 -32.11 6.43
C PRO A 96 -12.88 -31.11 6.99
N HIS A 97 -13.77 -31.57 7.87
CA HIS A 97 -14.75 -30.69 8.49
C HIS A 97 -14.08 -29.70 9.43
N HIS A 98 -14.66 -28.49 9.59
CA HIS A 98 -14.13 -27.45 10.49
C HIS A 98 -13.83 -27.98 11.89
N THR A 99 -14.75 -28.76 12.47
CA THR A 99 -14.57 -29.35 13.80
C THR A 99 -13.35 -30.26 13.90
N ASP A 100 -13.00 -30.98 12.83
CA ASP A 100 -11.88 -31.91 12.87
C ASP A 100 -10.54 -31.15 12.84
N VAL A 101 -10.47 -30.10 11.99
CA VAL A 101 -9.26 -29.29 11.82
C VAL A 101 -9.00 -28.41 13.05
N CYS A 102 -10.05 -27.81 13.59
CA CYS A 102 -9.97 -26.81 14.64
C CYS A 102 -9.81 -27.39 16.05
N PHE A 103 -10.53 -28.46 16.38
CA PHE A 103 -10.47 -29.04 17.73
C PHE A 103 -9.19 -29.84 17.97
N GLY A 104 -8.56 -30.36 16.92
CA GLY A 104 -7.28 -31.08 17.03
C GLY A 104 -6.15 -30.21 17.59
N LEU A 105 -6.25 -28.88 17.49
CA LEU A 105 -5.21 -27.93 17.88
C LEU A 105 -5.31 -27.46 19.35
N ASN A 106 -6.24 -27.99 20.16
CA ASN A 106 -6.56 -27.48 21.51
C ASN A 106 -6.89 -25.96 21.54
N LEU A 107 -7.34 -25.40 20.43
CA LEU A 107 -7.85 -24.03 20.39
C LEU A 107 -9.22 -23.99 21.07
N SER A 108 -9.51 -22.88 21.76
CA SER A 108 -10.79 -22.73 22.43
C SER A 108 -11.92 -22.66 21.41
N LEU A 109 -13.11 -23.16 21.77
CA LEU A 109 -14.30 -23.30 20.91
C LEU A 109 -14.76 -22.03 20.14
N ASN A 110 -14.21 -20.86 20.48
CA ASN A 110 -14.61 -19.56 19.93
C ASN A 110 -13.49 -18.87 19.14
N GLU A 111 -12.33 -19.49 18.96
CA GLU A 111 -11.23 -18.90 18.21
C GLU A 111 -11.25 -19.37 16.75
N ASP A 112 -11.21 -18.42 15.82
CA ASP A 112 -11.07 -18.71 14.40
C ASP A 112 -9.77 -19.50 14.17
N CYS A 113 -9.89 -20.63 13.46
CA CYS A 113 -8.77 -21.53 13.19
C CYS A 113 -7.84 -20.93 12.14
N GLY A 114 -8.29 -19.89 11.45
CA GLY A 114 -7.55 -19.14 10.48
C GLY A 114 -7.11 -20.00 9.32
N TYR A 115 -5.95 -19.64 8.77
CA TYR A 115 -5.37 -20.35 7.64
C TYR A 115 -4.70 -21.67 8.07
N GLN A 116 -5.07 -22.74 7.38
CA GLN A 116 -4.59 -24.09 7.61
C GLN A 116 -3.84 -24.58 6.37
N PRO A 117 -2.55 -24.93 6.51
CA PRO A 117 -1.72 -25.30 5.37
C PRO A 117 -2.16 -26.63 4.76
N VAL A 118 -2.10 -26.73 3.43
CA VAL A 118 -2.32 -28.00 2.72
C VAL A 118 -0.97 -28.67 2.49
N ARG A 119 -0.81 -29.89 2.99
CA ARG A 119 0.40 -30.71 2.84
C ARG A 119 0.08 -31.91 1.96
N ILE A 120 0.95 -32.19 1.00
CA ILE A 120 0.85 -33.39 0.15
C ILE A 120 2.11 -34.19 0.40
N ARG A 121 1.96 -35.38 0.99
CA ARG A 121 3.06 -36.30 1.25
C ARG A 121 3.03 -37.43 0.24
N ASN A 122 4.21 -37.84 -0.20
CA ASN A 122 4.33 -39.04 -0.99
C ASN A 122 3.97 -40.26 -0.15
N PRO A 123 3.30 -41.26 -0.73
CA PRO A 123 3.17 -42.55 -0.07
C PRO A 123 4.56 -43.12 0.15
N ASP A 124 4.74 -43.88 1.23
CA ASP A 124 6.02 -44.45 1.64
C ASP A 124 6.76 -45.06 0.43
N GLY A 125 7.99 -44.58 0.17
CA GLY A 125 8.86 -45.23 -0.79
C GLY A 125 9.13 -46.67 -0.35
N LEU A 126 9.52 -47.54 -1.27
CA LEU A 126 9.87 -48.96 -1.01
C LEU A 126 10.91 -49.18 0.11
N LEU A 127 11.56 -48.12 0.61
CA LEU A 127 12.55 -48.12 1.69
C LEU A 127 12.01 -47.56 3.03
N GLY A 128 10.71 -47.26 3.15
CA GLY A 128 10.06 -46.96 4.42
C GLY A 128 10.36 -45.59 5.03
N GLU A 129 11.02 -44.68 4.30
CA GLU A 129 11.26 -43.33 4.77
C GLU A 129 10.24 -42.36 4.16
N LYS A 130 9.36 -41.80 4.99
CA LYS A 130 8.43 -40.73 4.61
C LYS A 130 9.24 -39.49 4.29
N THR A 131 9.50 -39.26 3.00
CA THR A 131 9.97 -37.96 2.54
C THR A 131 8.75 -37.05 2.38
N ASP A 132 8.77 -35.87 3.00
CA ASP A 132 7.76 -34.86 2.72
C ASP A 132 7.84 -34.56 1.21
N GLY A 133 6.81 -34.96 0.46
CA GLY A 133 6.73 -34.87 -1.00
C GLY A 133 6.63 -33.44 -1.54
N GLY A 134 7.07 -32.47 -0.74
CA GLY A 134 6.77 -31.06 -0.86
C GLY A 134 5.68 -30.66 0.13
N SER A 135 5.99 -29.72 1.03
CA SER A 135 4.93 -28.81 1.47
C SER A 135 4.58 -27.96 0.27
N ILE A 136 3.30 -27.70 0.02
CA ILE A 136 2.91 -26.68 -0.95
C ILE A 136 3.30 -25.34 -0.33
N LYS A 137 4.57 -24.99 -0.47
CA LYS A 137 5.01 -23.61 -0.38
C LYS A 137 4.55 -22.98 -1.67
N CYS A 138 3.35 -22.43 -1.63
CA CYS A 138 2.93 -21.40 -2.55
C CYS A 138 4.13 -20.50 -2.84
N PRO A 139 4.53 -20.32 -4.11
CA PRO A 139 5.61 -19.40 -4.45
C PRO A 139 5.27 -18.00 -3.95
N GLY A 140 6.28 -17.13 -3.86
CA GLY A 140 6.11 -15.77 -3.33
C GLY A 140 5.07 -14.90 -4.06
N SER A 141 4.50 -15.36 -5.18
CA SER A 141 3.42 -14.72 -5.94
C SER A 141 2.03 -15.33 -5.74
N CYS A 142 1.88 -16.36 -4.91
CA CYS A 142 0.58 -16.94 -4.63
C CYS A 142 -0.20 -16.03 -3.65
N PRO A 143 -1.49 -15.78 -3.91
CA PRO A 143 -2.32 -14.83 -3.20
C PRO A 143 -2.55 -15.15 -1.72
N LEU A 144 -1.81 -16.05 -1.08
CA LEU A 144 -2.01 -16.42 0.32
C LEU A 144 -0.70 -16.79 1.02
N GLY A 145 0.49 -16.36 0.58
CA GLY A 145 1.75 -16.63 1.31
C GLY A 145 2.04 -18.09 1.73
N GLY A 146 1.36 -19.09 1.16
CA GLY A 146 1.41 -20.49 1.65
C GLY A 146 0.57 -20.79 2.89
N GLN A 147 -0.37 -19.93 3.24
CA GLN A 147 -1.21 -20.02 4.43
C GLN A 147 -2.28 -21.13 4.31
N GLY A 148 -2.74 -21.45 3.10
CA GLY A 148 -3.65 -22.59 2.85
C GLY A 148 -5.13 -22.22 2.91
N PHE A 149 -5.98 -23.08 3.48
CA PHE A 149 -7.43 -22.84 3.57
C PHE A 149 -7.80 -22.08 4.83
N TYR A 150 -8.62 -21.04 4.72
CA TYR A 150 -9.17 -20.37 5.90
C TYR A 150 -10.39 -21.13 6.43
N TYR A 151 -10.30 -21.63 7.66
CA TYR A 151 -11.37 -22.35 8.34
C TYR A 151 -12.01 -21.49 9.41
N THR A 152 -13.31 -21.29 9.28
CA THR A 152 -14.11 -20.54 10.23
C THR A 152 -15.43 -21.27 10.50
N GLU A 153 -16.03 -21.02 11.66
CA GLU A 153 -17.34 -21.57 11.99
C GLU A 153 -18.42 -20.86 11.17
N ALA A 154 -19.38 -21.60 10.61
CA ALA A 154 -20.49 -20.97 9.92
C ALA A 154 -21.35 -20.14 10.88
N CYS A 155 -21.95 -19.08 10.35
CA CYS A 155 -22.92 -18.29 11.09
C CYS A 155 -24.10 -19.14 11.56
N SER A 156 -24.54 -18.94 12.80
CA SER A 156 -25.67 -19.67 13.39
C SER A 156 -27.01 -19.37 12.69
N ASN A 157 -27.11 -18.21 12.01
CA ASN A 157 -28.27 -17.80 11.21
C ASN A 157 -27.89 -17.57 9.74
N PRO A 158 -27.54 -18.62 8.97
CA PRO A 158 -27.04 -18.48 7.61
C PRO A 158 -28.07 -17.88 6.65
N ASP A 159 -29.37 -18.09 6.90
CA ASP A 159 -30.46 -17.57 6.06
C ASP A 159 -30.60 -16.03 6.10
N SER A 160 -29.87 -15.37 7.00
CA SER A 160 -29.87 -13.90 7.11
C SER A 160 -28.83 -13.22 6.20
N PHE A 161 -27.98 -14.00 5.54
CA PHE A 161 -26.85 -13.51 4.74
C PHE A 161 -26.90 -14.09 3.33
N ALA A 162 -26.26 -13.38 2.40
CA ALA A 162 -26.04 -13.88 1.05
C ALA A 162 -25.16 -15.14 1.08
N SER A 163 -25.30 -15.97 0.05
CA SER A 163 -24.52 -17.19 -0.06
C SER A 163 -23.02 -16.86 -0.26
N PRO A 164 -22.09 -17.71 0.21
CA PRO A 164 -20.66 -17.49 -0.02
C PRO A 164 -20.28 -17.34 -1.51
N GLU A 165 -21.03 -17.98 -2.40
CA GLU A 165 -20.83 -17.87 -3.85
C GLU A 165 -21.15 -16.46 -4.38
N GLU A 166 -22.17 -15.81 -3.84
CA GLU A 166 -22.51 -14.43 -4.16
C GLU A 166 -21.51 -13.46 -3.54
N CYS A 167 -21.10 -13.72 -2.29
CA CYS A 167 -20.14 -12.89 -1.57
C CYS A 167 -18.73 -12.92 -2.16
N ALA A 168 -18.34 -14.04 -2.78
CA ALA A 168 -17.09 -14.14 -3.52
C ALA A 168 -17.04 -13.27 -4.79
N ASN A 169 -18.17 -12.72 -5.24
CA ASN A 169 -18.21 -11.83 -6.40
C ASN A 169 -18.12 -10.36 -5.97
N ILE A 170 -16.95 -9.76 -6.20
CA ILE A 170 -16.62 -8.36 -5.85
C ILE A 170 -17.55 -7.36 -6.58
N GLU A 171 -18.20 -7.75 -7.68
CA GLU A 171 -19.12 -6.89 -8.42
C GLU A 171 -20.52 -6.76 -7.76
N ILE A 172 -20.82 -7.59 -6.75
CA ILE A 172 -22.10 -7.60 -6.03
C ILE A 172 -22.00 -6.72 -4.78
N ASP A 173 -23.12 -6.14 -4.37
CA ASP A 173 -23.27 -5.44 -3.10
C ASP A 173 -22.94 -6.37 -1.92
N GLN A 174 -21.79 -6.11 -1.30
CA GLN A 174 -21.24 -6.88 -0.20
C GLN A 174 -21.99 -6.69 1.12
N SER A 175 -22.91 -5.72 1.22
CA SER A 175 -23.61 -5.40 2.48
C SER A 175 -24.49 -6.54 3.02
N ASN A 176 -24.80 -7.55 2.20
CA ASN A 176 -25.54 -8.74 2.61
C ASN A 176 -24.66 -9.93 2.99
N CYS A 177 -23.33 -9.80 2.87
CA CYS A 177 -22.38 -10.83 3.24
C CYS A 177 -22.13 -10.85 4.75
N ALA A 178 -21.75 -12.02 5.25
CA ALA A 178 -21.47 -12.20 6.67
C ALA A 178 -19.99 -11.88 6.99
N PHE A 179 -19.78 -11.16 8.09
CA PHE A 179 -18.48 -11.00 8.74
C PHE A 179 -18.57 -11.53 10.17
N GLY A 180 -17.64 -12.39 10.56
CA GLY A 180 -17.62 -13.11 11.84
C GLY A 180 -17.92 -14.59 11.70
N ALA A 181 -18.07 -15.26 12.84
CA ALA A 181 -18.31 -16.70 12.92
C ALA A 181 -19.36 -17.03 14.00
N GLY A 182 -20.02 -18.19 13.88
CA GLY A 182 -21.00 -18.67 14.87
C GLY A 182 -22.11 -17.65 15.15
N ASN A 183 -22.28 -17.25 16.41
CA ASN A 183 -23.29 -16.29 16.83
C ASN A 183 -22.85 -14.81 16.67
N GLU A 184 -21.59 -14.56 16.31
CA GLU A 184 -21.02 -13.21 16.22
C GLU A 184 -21.10 -12.63 14.80
N CYS A 185 -21.74 -13.34 13.87
CA CYS A 185 -21.88 -12.86 12.51
C CYS A 185 -22.69 -11.56 12.42
N VAL A 186 -22.08 -10.56 11.81
CA VAL A 186 -22.68 -9.26 11.46
C VAL A 186 -22.64 -9.06 9.95
N ARG A 187 -23.33 -8.04 9.46
CA ARG A 187 -23.25 -7.67 8.05
C ARG A 187 -21.89 -7.05 7.73
N CYS A 188 -21.36 -7.39 6.55
CA CYS A 188 -20.13 -6.81 6.03
C CYS A 188 -20.26 -5.29 5.85
N ASP A 189 -19.17 -4.55 6.09
CA ASP A 189 -19.11 -3.12 5.76
C ASP A 189 -19.21 -2.93 4.25
N SER A 190 -20.02 -1.98 3.80
CA SER A 190 -20.17 -1.61 2.38
C SER A 190 -18.86 -1.19 1.69
N ASN A 191 -17.82 -0.86 2.46
CA ASN A 191 -16.51 -0.46 1.97
C ASN A 191 -15.48 -1.62 1.97
N ALA A 192 -15.96 -2.85 2.09
CA ALA A 192 -15.15 -4.04 2.12
C ALA A 192 -15.83 -5.21 1.39
N VAL A 193 -15.03 -6.20 1.04
CA VAL A 193 -15.46 -7.54 0.63
C VAL A 193 -15.26 -8.45 1.83
N CYS A 194 -16.28 -9.22 2.18
CA CYS A 194 -16.18 -10.21 3.25
C CYS A 194 -16.28 -11.59 2.63
N PRO A 195 -15.14 -12.27 2.38
CA PRO A 195 -15.18 -13.67 1.98
C PRO A 195 -15.94 -14.46 3.04
N GLY A 196 -15.77 -14.10 4.31
CA GLY A 196 -16.46 -14.66 5.46
C GLY A 196 -15.47 -15.15 6.51
N GLY A 197 -16.01 -15.56 7.65
CA GLY A 197 -15.25 -15.60 8.90
C GLY A 197 -14.89 -14.18 9.34
N PHE A 198 -13.85 -14.04 10.15
CA PHE A 198 -13.30 -12.74 10.52
C PHE A 198 -12.35 -12.23 9.44
N ARG A 199 -12.83 -12.06 8.21
CA ARG A 199 -12.04 -11.48 7.12
C ARG A 199 -12.80 -10.38 6.41
N MET A 200 -12.17 -9.22 6.36
CA MET A 200 -12.71 -8.01 5.76
C MET A 200 -11.64 -7.36 4.89
N TRP A 201 -11.85 -7.40 3.58
CA TRP A 201 -10.91 -6.95 2.57
C TRP A 201 -11.32 -5.59 2.04
N PRO A 202 -10.57 -4.51 2.29
CA PRO A 202 -10.97 -3.18 1.84
C PRO A 202 -11.04 -3.10 0.32
N ILE A 203 -12.06 -2.39 -0.18
CA ILE A 203 -12.15 -2.03 -1.60
C ILE A 203 -11.23 -0.84 -1.93
N GLU A 204 -11.13 -0.50 -3.21
CA GLU A 204 -10.34 0.65 -3.66
C GLU A 204 -10.77 1.95 -2.94
N GLY A 205 -9.79 2.71 -2.46
CA GLY A 205 -10.02 3.92 -1.66
C GLY A 205 -10.05 3.71 -0.15
N TYR A 206 -10.00 2.47 0.31
CA TYR A 206 -10.07 2.11 1.72
C TYR A 206 -8.87 1.27 2.15
N TRP A 207 -8.63 1.22 3.46
CA TRP A 207 -7.50 0.55 4.07
C TRP A 207 -7.92 -0.12 5.38
N THR A 208 -7.39 -1.32 5.60
CA THR A 208 -7.36 -1.98 6.91
C THR A 208 -5.92 -2.35 7.25
N PHE A 209 -5.63 -2.39 8.54
CA PHE A 209 -4.35 -2.90 9.05
C PHE A 209 -4.28 -4.42 8.90
N ASP A 210 -5.40 -5.10 9.15
CA ASP A 210 -5.53 -6.55 9.20
C ASP A 210 -6.97 -6.93 8.78
N GLU A 211 -7.12 -8.03 8.06
CA GLU A 211 -8.43 -8.54 7.63
C GLU A 211 -9.33 -8.95 8.81
N SER A 212 -8.74 -9.28 9.96
CA SER A 212 -9.44 -9.77 11.16
C SER A 212 -10.02 -8.68 12.07
N LEU A 213 -9.58 -7.43 11.93
CA LEU A 213 -9.99 -6.35 12.82
C LEU A 213 -11.43 -5.88 12.61
N GLY A 214 -12.04 -6.22 11.46
CA GLY A 214 -13.40 -5.82 11.13
C GLY A 214 -13.61 -4.31 11.00
N SER A 215 -12.54 -3.54 10.78
CA SER A 215 -12.61 -2.09 10.66
C SER A 215 -11.88 -1.62 9.41
N VAL A 216 -12.61 -0.97 8.51
CA VAL A 216 -12.06 -0.40 7.28
C VAL A 216 -12.13 1.12 7.33
N LYS A 217 -11.04 1.80 6.97
CA LYS A 217 -10.92 3.26 7.02
C LYS A 217 -10.65 3.82 5.63
N ARG A 218 -11.30 4.95 5.31
CA ARG A 218 -11.06 5.64 4.05
C ARG A 218 -9.66 6.25 4.03
N CYS A 219 -8.93 6.07 2.93
CA CYS A 219 -7.61 6.65 2.76
C CYS A 219 -7.66 8.17 2.53
N PRO A 220 -6.56 8.91 2.80
CA PRO A 220 -6.46 10.33 2.48
C PRO A 220 -6.74 10.60 1.00
N ILE A 221 -7.14 11.82 0.65
CA ILE A 221 -7.35 12.20 -0.77
C ILE A 221 -5.97 12.31 -1.46
N PRO A 222 -5.78 11.76 -2.68
CA PRO A 222 -6.73 10.99 -3.48
C PRO A 222 -6.83 9.51 -3.04
N SER A 223 -7.99 9.12 -2.49
CA SER A 223 -8.13 7.85 -1.77
C SER A 223 -7.94 6.63 -2.68
N THR A 224 -8.56 6.61 -3.86
CA THR A 224 -8.52 5.49 -4.81
C THR A 224 -7.15 5.29 -5.42
N VAL A 225 -6.39 6.37 -5.63
CA VAL A 225 -5.02 6.29 -6.13
C VAL A 225 -4.07 5.75 -5.06
N ARG A 226 -4.27 6.16 -3.80
CA ARG A 226 -3.47 5.77 -2.64
C ARG A 226 -3.68 4.32 -2.22
N CYS A 227 -4.92 3.86 -2.18
CA CYS A 227 -5.27 2.53 -1.69
C CYS A 227 -5.98 1.75 -2.79
N ARG A 228 -5.34 0.69 -3.27
CA ARG A 228 -5.81 -0.13 -4.39
C ARG A 228 -6.67 -1.33 -3.96
N GLY A 229 -7.07 -1.37 -2.69
CA GLY A 229 -7.80 -2.48 -2.08
C GLY A 229 -6.88 -3.52 -1.46
N TRP A 230 -7.43 -4.66 -1.08
CA TRP A 230 -6.69 -5.76 -0.43
C TRP A 230 -5.79 -6.52 -1.41
N ASP A 231 -4.55 -6.77 -1.01
CA ASP A 231 -3.66 -7.71 -1.67
C ASP A 231 -3.67 -9.03 -0.91
N VAL A 232 -4.45 -9.98 -1.42
CA VAL A 232 -4.54 -11.32 -0.81
C VAL A 232 -3.12 -11.92 -0.65
N THR A 233 -2.25 -11.74 -1.65
CA THR A 233 -0.86 -12.26 -1.70
C THR A 233 -0.01 -11.90 -0.51
N ASN A 234 -0.09 -10.64 -0.14
CA ASN A 234 0.73 -10.08 0.93
C ASN A 234 -0.05 -10.01 2.25
N SER A 235 -1.32 -10.41 2.25
CA SER A 235 -2.26 -10.29 3.38
C SER A 235 -2.28 -8.87 3.95
N GLU A 236 -2.23 -7.86 3.08
CA GLU A 236 -2.21 -6.45 3.46
C GLU A 236 -2.95 -5.58 2.43
N THR A 237 -3.31 -4.35 2.82
CA THR A 237 -3.87 -3.38 1.86
C THR A 237 -2.78 -2.93 0.89
N ARG A 238 -3.03 -3.07 -0.43
CA ARG A 238 -2.10 -2.62 -1.46
C ARG A 238 -2.07 -1.10 -1.57
N CYS A 239 -0.91 -0.51 -1.31
CA CYS A 239 -0.69 0.90 -1.61
C CYS A 239 -0.47 1.12 -3.12
N GLY A 240 -0.96 2.26 -3.61
CA GLY A 240 -0.69 2.73 -4.96
C GLY A 240 0.78 3.10 -5.16
N ASN A 241 1.19 3.22 -6.42
CA ASN A 241 2.57 3.57 -6.75
C ASN A 241 2.96 4.92 -6.11
N GLY A 242 4.12 4.94 -5.44
CA GLY A 242 4.61 6.12 -4.74
C GLY A 242 4.03 6.35 -3.35
N TYR A 243 3.14 5.47 -2.85
CA TYR A 243 2.57 5.55 -1.50
C TYR A 243 3.03 4.38 -0.63
N THR A 244 3.13 4.59 0.67
CA THR A 244 3.59 3.57 1.63
C THR A 244 3.02 3.79 3.04
N ASN A 245 3.27 2.81 3.91
CA ASN A 245 2.96 2.80 5.34
C ASN A 245 1.43 2.86 5.62
N THR A 246 1.06 3.12 6.88
CA THR A 246 -0.31 3.11 7.39
C THR A 246 -1.22 4.02 6.57
N MET A 247 -2.37 3.47 6.12
CA MET A 247 -3.34 4.15 5.25
C MET A 247 -2.77 4.66 3.93
N CYS A 248 -1.60 4.16 3.50
CA CYS A 248 -0.87 4.66 2.33
C CYS A 248 -0.72 6.20 2.36
N ALA A 249 -0.53 6.73 3.57
CA ALA A 249 -0.54 8.16 3.83
C ALA A 249 0.80 8.83 3.44
N PHE A 250 1.89 8.07 3.48
CA PHE A 250 3.24 8.57 3.26
C PHE A 250 3.71 8.30 1.84
N CYS A 251 4.65 9.11 1.34
CA CYS A 251 5.29 8.84 0.05
C CYS A 251 6.38 7.79 0.20
N ALA A 252 6.44 6.87 -0.76
CA ALA A 252 7.49 5.87 -0.86
C ALA A 252 8.83 6.54 -1.24
N ASN A 253 9.93 5.80 -1.07
CA ASN A 253 11.25 6.28 -1.42
C ASN A 253 11.32 6.70 -2.90
N GLY A 254 11.87 7.88 -3.18
CA GLY A 254 11.91 8.45 -4.53
C GLY A 254 10.61 9.12 -4.96
N PHE A 255 9.67 9.35 -4.05
CA PHE A 255 8.49 10.18 -4.23
C PHE A 255 8.42 11.24 -3.12
N TYR A 256 7.69 12.31 -3.38
CA TYR A 256 7.59 13.48 -2.50
C TYR A 256 6.16 14.03 -2.54
N THR A 257 5.69 14.64 -1.46
CA THR A 257 4.29 15.08 -1.35
C THR A 257 4.10 16.44 -2.02
N GLN A 258 3.28 16.49 -3.08
CA GLN A 258 2.89 17.72 -3.77
C GLN A 258 1.36 17.80 -3.83
N LEU A 259 0.77 18.83 -3.22
CA LEU A 259 -0.70 19.04 -3.19
C LEU A 259 -1.50 17.84 -2.68
N GLY A 260 -0.93 17.05 -1.77
CA GLY A 260 -1.58 15.85 -1.23
C GLY A 260 -1.42 14.60 -2.12
N GLU A 261 -0.65 14.67 -3.20
CA GLU A 261 -0.29 13.52 -4.02
C GLU A 261 1.21 13.20 -3.90
N CYS A 262 1.58 11.93 -4.06
CA CYS A 262 2.98 11.54 -4.14
C CYS A 262 3.48 11.61 -5.58
N VAL A 263 4.38 12.55 -5.86
CA VAL A 263 4.99 12.78 -7.16
C VAL A 263 6.40 12.21 -7.18
N ARG A 264 6.79 11.59 -8.30
CA ARG A 264 8.11 10.95 -8.44
C ARG A 264 9.23 12.00 -8.45
N CYS A 265 10.33 11.74 -7.74
CA CYS A 265 11.54 12.53 -7.86
C CYS A 265 12.11 12.37 -9.30
N PRO A 266 12.62 13.44 -9.93
CA PRO A 266 13.19 13.42 -11.29
C PRO A 266 14.45 12.55 -11.41
N GLU A 267 14.54 11.69 -12.43
CA GLU A 267 15.59 10.65 -12.58
C GLU A 267 16.98 11.14 -13.03
N ASN A 268 17.12 12.39 -13.51
CA ASN A 268 18.31 12.82 -14.28
C ASN A 268 19.01 14.06 -13.70
N SER A 269 19.70 13.94 -12.57
CA SER A 269 20.57 15.02 -12.09
C SER A 269 21.85 14.50 -11.45
N GLU A 270 22.90 14.45 -12.26
CA GLU A 270 24.26 14.05 -11.89
C GLU A 270 24.79 14.77 -10.63
N SER A 271 25.02 14.02 -9.55
CA SER A 271 25.89 14.19 -8.36
C SER A 271 26.75 15.45 -8.03
N GLY A 272 26.88 16.50 -8.86
CA GLY A 272 27.62 17.74 -8.56
C GLY A 272 26.86 18.79 -7.73
N TYR A 273 25.59 18.54 -7.40
CA TYR A 273 24.65 19.61 -7.04
C TYR A 273 24.58 19.99 -5.55
N THR A 274 24.94 19.10 -4.62
CA THR A 274 25.04 19.44 -3.18
C THR A 274 26.11 20.50 -2.91
N ILE A 275 27.21 20.46 -3.67
CA ILE A 275 28.26 21.48 -3.61
C ILE A 275 27.72 22.83 -4.09
N ILE A 276 26.88 22.84 -5.14
CA ILE A 276 26.31 24.07 -5.70
C ILE A 276 25.34 24.73 -4.71
N VAL A 277 24.47 23.98 -4.03
CA VAL A 277 23.56 24.53 -3.00
C VAL A 277 24.34 25.13 -1.82
N LEU A 278 25.40 24.45 -1.35
CA LEU A 278 26.26 24.99 -0.28
C LEU A 278 27.02 26.25 -0.72
N ILE A 279 27.50 26.29 -1.95
CA ILE A 279 28.12 27.49 -2.54
C ILE A 279 27.10 28.62 -2.64
N CYS A 280 25.87 28.33 -3.07
CA CYS A 280 24.78 29.31 -3.15
C CYS A 280 24.42 29.91 -1.78
N LEU A 281 24.34 29.07 -0.74
CA LEU A 281 24.07 29.53 0.61
C LEU A 281 25.24 30.36 1.15
N ALA A 282 26.48 29.92 0.90
CA ALA A 282 27.67 30.66 1.29
C ALA A 282 27.77 32.03 0.59
N THR A 283 27.44 32.13 -0.71
CA THR A 283 27.46 33.39 -1.46
C THR A 283 26.34 34.34 -1.02
N LEU A 284 25.16 33.81 -0.68
CA LEU A 284 24.06 34.59 -0.10
C LEU A 284 24.45 35.17 1.27
N LEU A 285 24.99 34.34 2.17
CA LEU A 285 25.44 34.79 3.49
C LEU A 285 26.58 35.81 3.37
N PHE A 286 27.51 35.58 2.45
CA PHE A 286 28.62 36.49 2.18
C PHE A 286 28.13 37.85 1.64
N SER A 287 27.16 37.86 0.73
CA SER A 287 26.59 39.11 0.19
C SER A 287 25.81 39.91 1.22
N ILE A 288 25.05 39.26 2.11
CA ILE A 288 24.37 39.91 3.24
C ILE A 288 25.40 40.50 4.22
N ALA A 289 26.42 39.72 4.60
CA ALA A 289 27.49 40.18 5.47
C ALA A 289 28.21 41.39 4.84
N TYR A 290 28.51 41.32 3.56
CA TYR A 290 29.16 42.39 2.82
C TYR A 290 28.30 43.68 2.79
N ALA A 291 27.01 43.57 2.47
CA ALA A 291 26.09 44.71 2.44
C ALA A 291 25.97 45.40 3.81
N SER A 292 25.98 44.63 4.91
CA SER A 292 25.93 45.20 6.26
C SER A 292 27.20 45.96 6.64
N VAL A 293 28.38 45.51 6.20
CA VAL A 293 29.65 46.23 6.40
C VAL A 293 29.71 47.49 5.52
N ALA A 294 29.32 47.39 4.24
CA ALA A 294 29.36 48.51 3.30
C ALA A 294 28.43 49.66 3.72
N THR A 295 27.24 49.34 4.22
CA THR A 295 26.30 50.33 4.78
C THR A 295 26.85 50.96 6.06
N SER A 296 27.52 50.19 6.92
CA SER A 296 28.17 50.71 8.12
C SER A 296 29.27 51.73 7.80
N GLN A 297 30.10 51.47 6.78
CA GLN A 297 31.18 52.38 6.38
C GLN A 297 30.69 53.70 5.77
N VAL A 298 29.66 53.66 4.89
CA VAL A 298 29.07 54.89 4.33
C VAL A 298 28.48 55.78 5.42
N VAL A 299 27.92 55.19 6.48
CA VAL A 299 27.39 55.99 7.59
C VAL A 299 28.51 56.63 8.42
N LEU A 300 29.68 55.98 8.54
CA LEU A 300 30.85 56.51 9.23
C LEU A 300 31.51 57.65 8.45
N GLU A 301 31.63 57.54 7.14
CA GLU A 301 32.24 58.60 6.30
C GLU A 301 31.31 59.81 6.12
N GLY A 302 30.00 59.61 6.12
CA GLY A 302 29.04 60.71 6.03
C GLY A 302 28.90 61.54 7.32
N ILE A 303 29.75 61.35 8.35
CA ILE A 303 29.68 62.07 9.66
C ILE A 303 30.20 63.49 9.50
N SER A 304 29.41 64.31 8.81
CA SER A 304 29.17 65.70 9.24
C SER A 304 27.66 66.00 9.09
N ARG A 305 27.04 66.56 10.15
CA ARG A 305 25.62 67.01 10.27
C ARG A 305 24.57 66.04 10.86
N THR A 306 24.97 65.33 11.91
CA THR A 306 24.39 65.07 13.26
C THR A 306 22.88 64.89 13.57
N LEU A 307 21.86 65.24 12.77
CA LEU A 307 20.45 65.04 13.23
C LEU A 307 19.52 64.24 12.31
N ARG A 308 19.90 63.99 11.05
CA ARG A 308 19.14 63.08 10.15
C ARG A 308 19.50 61.59 10.31
N LYS A 309 20.58 61.28 11.03
CA LYS A 309 21.27 59.99 10.97
C LYS A 309 20.63 58.86 11.76
N GLU A 310 20.14 59.15 12.96
CA GLU A 310 19.46 58.13 13.78
C GLU A 310 18.10 57.76 13.18
N PHE A 311 17.36 58.75 12.68
CA PHE A 311 16.04 58.53 12.08
C PHE A 311 16.10 57.74 10.77
N LEU A 312 17.04 58.05 9.84
CA LEU A 312 17.18 57.31 8.59
C LEU A 312 17.78 55.91 8.76
N LYS A 313 18.67 55.71 9.74
CA LYS A 313 19.17 54.36 10.09
C LYS A 313 18.04 53.48 10.63
N TRP A 314 17.19 54.03 11.49
CA TRP A 314 16.04 53.32 12.03
C TRP A 314 15.04 52.98 10.92
N LEU A 315 14.69 53.95 10.05
CA LEU A 315 13.77 53.75 8.93
C LEU A 315 14.26 52.72 7.91
N ALA A 316 15.55 52.74 7.54
CA ALA A 316 16.08 51.78 6.58
C ALA A 316 16.14 50.36 7.15
N LYS A 317 16.51 50.21 8.43
CA LYS A 317 16.53 48.92 9.11
C LYS A 317 15.11 48.34 9.23
N ASP A 318 14.16 49.15 9.69
CA ASP A 318 12.79 48.69 9.86
C ASP A 318 12.11 48.41 8.53
N PHE A 319 12.34 49.22 7.49
CA PHE A 319 11.76 48.97 6.16
C PHE A 319 12.26 47.65 5.54
N VAL A 320 13.55 47.32 5.67
CA VAL A 320 14.09 46.05 5.16
C VAL A 320 13.51 44.86 5.94
N ILE A 321 13.44 44.95 7.27
CA ILE A 321 12.87 43.90 8.11
C ILE A 321 11.38 43.70 7.78
N TRP A 322 10.61 44.78 7.67
CA TRP A 322 9.19 44.71 7.33
C TRP A 322 8.93 44.23 5.91
N THR A 323 9.78 44.58 4.94
CA THR A 323 9.65 44.09 3.56
C THR A 323 9.91 42.58 3.49
N ILE A 324 10.93 42.10 4.19
CA ILE A 324 11.22 40.66 4.29
C ILE A 324 10.06 39.93 4.99
N LEU A 325 9.58 40.46 6.12
CA LEU A 325 8.43 39.88 6.84
C LEU A 325 7.16 39.87 5.99
N LEU A 326 6.87 40.94 5.25
CA LEU A 326 5.71 41.00 4.34
C LEU A 326 5.85 40.01 3.18
N LEU A 327 7.05 39.88 2.60
CA LEU A 327 7.32 38.87 1.58
C LEU A 327 7.17 37.43 2.11
N GLN A 328 7.54 37.19 3.38
CA GLN A 328 7.40 35.89 4.04
C GLN A 328 5.95 35.57 4.41
N LEU A 329 5.14 36.57 4.74
CA LEU A 329 3.73 36.42 5.13
C LEU A 329 2.79 36.19 3.93
N LEU A 330 3.12 36.73 2.75
CA LEU A 330 2.30 36.59 1.54
C LEU A 330 1.96 35.13 1.20
N PRO A 331 2.91 34.19 1.15
CA PRO A 331 2.63 32.81 0.76
C PRO A 331 1.92 31.99 1.85
N LEU A 332 2.08 32.37 3.13
CA LEU A 332 1.36 31.78 4.27
C LEU A 332 -0.15 32.01 4.17
N THR A 333 -0.58 33.14 3.59
CA THR A 333 -2.02 33.44 3.44
C THR A 333 -2.71 32.62 2.35
N ILE A 334 -1.95 31.98 1.44
CA ILE A 334 -2.49 31.33 0.23
C ILE A 334 -2.49 29.80 0.35
N SER A 335 -1.76 29.22 1.32
CA SER A 335 -1.86 27.79 1.63
C SER A 335 -3.26 27.39 2.13
N VAL A 336 -4.08 28.36 2.49
CA VAL A 336 -5.47 28.17 2.94
C VAL A 336 -6.43 28.19 1.74
N GLY A 337 -6.36 27.14 0.90
CA GLY A 337 -7.55 26.52 0.29
C GLY A 337 -8.31 27.22 -0.86
N GLY A 338 -7.68 28.04 -1.70
CA GLY A 338 -8.33 28.61 -2.90
C GLY A 338 -7.83 28.00 -4.22
N GLU A 339 -8.72 27.77 -5.19
CA GLU A 339 -8.35 27.44 -6.57
C GLU A 339 -7.61 28.64 -7.21
N THR A 340 -6.27 28.63 -7.16
CA THR A 340 -5.45 29.67 -7.79
C THR A 340 -5.23 29.39 -9.27
N SER A 341 -5.23 30.43 -10.10
CA SER A 341 -4.89 30.27 -11.51
C SER A 341 -3.45 29.75 -11.70
N PRO A 342 -3.15 29.04 -12.81
CA PRO A 342 -1.82 28.47 -13.06
C PRO A 342 -0.69 29.50 -13.01
N ALA A 343 -0.95 30.73 -13.50
CA ALA A 343 0.04 31.81 -13.49
C ALA A 343 0.42 32.24 -12.06
N PHE A 344 -0.56 32.27 -11.16
CA PHE A 344 -0.33 32.55 -9.75
C PHE A 344 0.43 31.40 -9.08
N ALA A 345 0.12 30.14 -9.38
CA ALA A 345 0.87 28.99 -8.88
C ALA A 345 2.36 29.05 -9.25
N THR A 346 2.68 29.45 -10.50
CA THR A 346 4.07 29.64 -10.93
C THR A 346 4.75 30.79 -10.18
N LEU A 347 4.10 31.96 -10.08
CA LEU A 347 4.63 33.10 -9.33
C LEU A 347 4.89 32.74 -7.85
N PHE A 348 3.98 31.99 -7.23
CA PHE A 348 4.14 31.55 -5.85
C PHE A 348 5.23 30.49 -5.67
N SER A 349 5.43 29.62 -6.66
CA SER A 349 6.59 28.72 -6.68
C SER A 349 7.90 29.50 -6.61
N TRP A 350 8.02 30.61 -7.35
CA TRP A 350 9.18 31.50 -7.26
C TRP A 350 9.30 32.23 -5.92
N LEU A 351 8.18 32.71 -5.36
CA LEU A 351 8.18 33.42 -4.07
C LEU A 351 8.55 32.51 -2.88
N ARG A 352 8.30 31.20 -2.97
CA ARG A 352 8.68 30.22 -1.92
C ARG A 352 10.18 30.18 -1.63
N ILE A 353 11.02 30.53 -2.61
CA ILE A 353 12.48 30.62 -2.45
C ILE A 353 12.85 31.62 -1.33
N PHE A 354 12.09 32.70 -1.18
CA PHE A 354 12.36 33.75 -0.19
C PHE A 354 11.91 33.41 1.23
N ILE A 355 11.00 32.45 1.38
CA ILE A 355 10.47 32.08 2.70
C ILE A 355 11.50 31.24 3.47
N LEU A 356 12.47 30.63 2.78
CA LEU A 356 13.29 29.55 3.35
C LEU A 356 12.39 28.47 4.00
N GLN A 357 11.13 28.33 3.55
CA GLN A 357 10.29 27.20 3.92
C GLN A 357 10.82 26.02 3.10
N PHE A 358 11.80 25.34 3.68
CA PHE A 358 12.40 24.13 3.13
C PHE A 358 11.41 22.96 3.01
N GLU A 359 10.12 23.13 3.31
CA GLU A 359 9.05 22.19 2.90
C GLU A 359 8.98 22.00 1.37
N ALA A 360 9.51 22.94 0.58
CA ALA A 360 9.73 22.74 -0.86
C ALA A 360 11.04 22.01 -1.19
N MET A 361 12.04 22.03 -0.30
CA MET A 361 13.25 21.21 -0.38
C MET A 361 13.01 19.93 0.42
N GLN A 362 12.16 19.05 -0.13
CA GLN A 362 11.78 17.83 0.55
C GLN A 362 13.03 16.96 0.71
N LEU A 363 13.51 16.88 1.96
CA LEU A 363 14.72 16.15 2.36
C LEU A 363 14.69 14.69 1.90
N GLU A 364 13.49 14.15 1.68
CA GLU A 364 13.18 12.82 1.16
C GLU A 364 13.76 12.59 -0.24
N CYS A 365 13.64 13.57 -1.15
CA CYS A 365 14.36 13.48 -2.41
C CYS A 365 15.86 13.72 -2.18
N LEU A 366 16.31 14.59 -1.25
CA LEU A 366 17.73 14.87 -0.98
C LEU A 366 18.51 13.70 -0.36
N SER A 367 17.83 12.82 0.35
CA SER A 367 18.42 11.58 0.87
C SER A 367 18.80 10.62 -0.26
N ASN A 368 18.18 10.75 -1.42
CA ASN A 368 18.61 10.10 -2.65
C ASN A 368 19.51 11.07 -3.41
N ARG A 369 20.69 10.60 -3.83
CA ARG A 369 21.88 11.41 -4.10
C ARG A 369 21.81 12.39 -5.28
N ASP A 370 20.65 12.58 -5.91
CA ASP A 370 20.54 13.12 -7.26
C ASP A 370 19.31 14.04 -7.34
N ASN A 371 19.47 15.37 -7.26
CA ASN A 371 18.35 16.30 -7.48
C ASN A 371 18.65 17.53 -8.36
N SER A 372 17.63 17.86 -9.15
CA SER A 372 17.57 18.81 -10.27
C SER A 372 17.04 20.20 -9.92
N PHE A 373 16.85 20.48 -8.63
CA PHE A 373 16.44 21.81 -8.13
C PHE A 373 17.52 22.91 -8.27
N SER A 374 18.68 22.56 -8.83
CA SER A 374 19.84 23.43 -8.99
C SER A 374 19.65 24.58 -9.98
N PHE A 375 18.89 24.40 -11.07
CA PHE A 375 18.85 25.42 -12.13
C PHE A 375 18.20 26.73 -11.66
N GLU A 376 17.04 26.64 -11.00
CA GLU A 376 16.36 27.83 -10.47
C GLU A 376 17.15 28.48 -9.33
N PHE A 377 17.78 27.67 -8.47
CA PHE A 377 18.55 28.17 -7.33
C PHE A 377 19.88 28.84 -7.75
N THR A 378 20.58 28.25 -8.73
CA THR A 378 21.84 28.78 -9.29
C THR A 378 21.58 30.06 -10.09
N PHE A 379 20.49 30.11 -10.86
CA PHE A 379 20.09 31.32 -11.56
C PHE A 379 19.84 32.46 -10.57
N PHE A 380 19.13 32.17 -9.48
CA PHE A 380 18.80 33.18 -8.47
C PHE A 380 20.04 33.73 -7.75
N THR A 381 20.98 32.86 -7.37
CA THR A 381 22.23 33.29 -6.73
C THR A 381 23.18 34.00 -7.69
N LEU A 382 23.24 33.61 -8.97
CA LEU A 382 23.99 34.35 -9.99
C LEU A 382 23.42 35.76 -10.20
N VAL A 383 22.09 35.91 -10.26
CA VAL A 383 21.45 37.23 -10.37
C VAL A 383 21.74 38.09 -9.14
N LEU A 384 21.60 37.53 -7.93
CA LEU A 384 21.91 38.27 -6.69
C LEU A 384 23.38 38.68 -6.61
N SER A 385 24.31 37.77 -6.90
CA SER A 385 25.74 38.06 -6.90
C SER A 385 26.12 39.08 -7.99
N ALA A 386 25.52 39.01 -9.18
CA ALA A 386 25.71 40.00 -10.24
C ALA A 386 25.19 41.39 -9.84
N LEU A 387 24.02 41.48 -9.19
CA LEU A 387 23.48 42.75 -8.69
C LEU A 387 24.38 43.37 -7.61
N VAL A 388 24.93 42.55 -6.71
CA VAL A 388 25.92 42.98 -5.71
C VAL A 388 27.21 43.48 -6.39
N LEU A 389 27.70 42.77 -7.42
CA LEU A 389 28.89 43.17 -8.17
C LEU A 389 28.68 44.48 -8.94
N ILE A 390 27.54 44.66 -9.61
CA ILE A 390 27.20 45.91 -10.31
C ILE A 390 27.16 47.07 -9.33
N HIS A 391 26.59 46.87 -8.14
CA HIS A 391 26.58 47.88 -7.09
C HIS A 391 28.00 48.23 -6.61
N PHE A 392 28.89 47.24 -6.48
CA PHE A 392 30.29 47.45 -6.13
C PHE A 392 31.03 48.27 -7.19
N LEU A 393 30.92 47.87 -8.46
CA LEU A 393 31.58 48.53 -9.59
C LEU A 393 31.12 49.99 -9.74
N ARG A 394 29.82 50.25 -9.59
CA ARG A 394 29.27 51.61 -9.69
C ARG A 394 29.79 52.54 -8.59
N LYS A 395 30.07 52.03 -7.38
CA LYS A 395 30.64 52.82 -6.30
C LYS A 395 32.12 53.13 -6.53
N TYR A 396 32.89 52.16 -7.01
CA TYR A 396 34.33 52.33 -7.25
C TYR A 396 34.63 53.22 -8.47
N TYR A 397 33.87 53.06 -9.56
CA TYR A 397 34.08 53.85 -10.78
C TYR A 397 33.65 55.32 -10.68
N PHE A 398 32.85 55.68 -9.67
CA PHE A 398 32.45 57.07 -9.44
C PHE A 398 33.41 57.83 -8.50
N ILE A 399 34.39 57.12 -7.92
CA ILE A 399 35.39 57.67 -6.99
C ILE A 399 36.73 57.93 -7.68
N VAL A 400 36.95 57.36 -8.88
CA VAL A 400 38.05 57.70 -9.80
C VAL A 400 37.57 58.77 -10.77
#